data_AF-A0A4S2TNE8-F1
#
_entry.id   AF-A0A4S2TNE8-F1
#
_cell.length_a   1.000
_cell.length_b   1.000
_cell.length_c   1.000
_cell.angle_alpha   90.00
_cell.angle_beta   90.00
_cell.angle_gamma   90.00
#
_symmetry.space_group_name_H-M   'P 1'
#
loop_
_entity.id
_entity.type
_entity.pdbx_description
1 polymer ?
#
loop_
_entity_poly.entity_id
_entity_poly.type
_entity_poly.pdbx_seq_one_letter_code
_entity_poly.pdbx_strand_id
1 'polypeptide(L)'
;MSIHRANPRPKNSAAIAALLLALTGAASYTIAVPTPAHAATSVLQSESSVLSGGAKVENEHAGYTGTGYVGGYTDDNKGSAQSAYTVSSSFAGSGTVAVRYANGTGSAKTLTLTAGGSAQQIVLPATSG
;
A
#
# COMPACT_ATOMS: atom_id res chain seq x y z
N MET A 1 15.43 -77.04 -26.66
CA MET A 1 14.81 -77.77 -25.54
C MET A 1 14.24 -76.74 -24.58
N SER A 2 12.91 -76.72 -24.55
CA SER A 2 11.94 -76.07 -23.67
C SER A 2 12.34 -75.01 -22.62
N ILE A 3 11.75 -73.85 -22.83
CA ILE A 3 11.17 -72.91 -21.86
C ILE A 3 10.34 -73.58 -20.73
N HIS A 4 10.36 -72.98 -19.54
CA HIS A 4 9.26 -72.97 -18.53
C HIS A 4 9.28 -71.58 -17.86
N ARG A 5 8.48 -70.62 -18.32
CA ARG A 5 7.21 -70.12 -17.72
C ARG A 5 7.33 -69.80 -16.22
N ALA A 6 7.08 -68.56 -15.78
CA ALA A 6 5.70 -68.08 -15.62
C ALA A 6 5.49 -66.56 -15.85
N ASN A 7 4.24 -66.25 -16.23
CA ASN A 7 3.54 -64.98 -16.45
C ASN A 7 2.17 -65.14 -15.73
N PRO A 8 1.26 -64.16 -15.49
CA PRO A 8 1.24 -62.67 -15.54
C PRO A 8 0.86 -62.10 -14.13
N ARG A 9 0.46 -60.85 -13.84
CA ARG A 9 -0.35 -59.87 -14.57
C ARG A 9 -0.32 -58.48 -13.89
N PRO A 10 -0.16 -57.38 -14.65
CA PRO A 10 -0.32 -56.00 -14.15
C PRO A 10 -1.80 -55.60 -14.04
N LYS A 11 -2.15 -54.79 -13.05
CA LYS A 11 -3.49 -54.19 -12.88
C LYS A 11 -3.51 -52.78 -13.48
N ASN A 12 -4.03 -52.70 -14.71
CA ASN A 12 -5.08 -51.82 -15.24
C ASN A 12 -5.33 -50.46 -14.55
N SER A 13 -5.70 -49.34 -15.18
CA SER A 13 -6.05 -48.88 -16.55
C SER A 13 -6.59 -47.44 -16.28
N ALA A 14 -6.67 -46.46 -17.16
CA ALA A 14 -6.95 -46.45 -18.58
C ALA A 14 -6.55 -45.08 -19.15
N ALA A 15 -6.06 -45.07 -20.39
CA ALA A 15 -6.20 -43.92 -21.28
C ALA A 15 -7.54 -44.05 -22.01
N ILE A 16 -8.19 -42.92 -22.37
CA ILE A 16 -9.18 -42.90 -23.45
C ILE A 16 -8.85 -41.74 -24.39
N ALA A 17 -8.94 -42.09 -25.67
CA ALA A 17 -8.54 -41.37 -26.87
C ALA A 17 -9.46 -40.20 -27.27
N ALA A 18 -8.95 -39.41 -28.21
CA ALA A 18 -9.54 -38.21 -28.79
C ALA A 18 -10.79 -38.43 -29.66
N LEU A 19 -11.60 -37.37 -29.81
CA LEU A 19 -12.48 -37.17 -30.96
C LEU A 19 -12.48 -35.69 -31.37
N LEU A 20 -12.04 -35.41 -32.60
CA LEU A 20 -12.11 -34.11 -33.26
C LEU A 20 -13.54 -33.82 -33.73
N LEU A 21 -14.11 -32.69 -33.31
CA LEU A 21 -15.17 -31.99 -34.04
C LEU A 21 -14.67 -30.58 -34.34
N ALA A 22 -14.37 -30.33 -35.62
CA ALA A 22 -14.20 -28.98 -36.12
C ALA A 22 -15.56 -28.27 -36.04
N LEU A 23 -15.63 -27.25 -35.19
CA LEU A 23 -16.62 -26.19 -35.31
C LEU A 23 -15.85 -24.88 -35.25
N THR A 24 -15.77 -24.21 -36.40
CA THR A 24 -15.33 -22.82 -36.48
C THR A 24 -16.28 -21.95 -35.67
N GLY A 25 -15.90 -21.66 -34.44
CA GLY A 25 -16.40 -20.53 -33.69
C GLY A 25 -15.19 -19.70 -33.29
N ALA A 26 -15.02 -18.52 -33.89
CA ALA A 26 -14.14 -17.51 -33.30
C ALA A 26 -14.76 -17.13 -31.95
N ALA A 27 -14.38 -17.84 -30.90
CA ALA A 27 -14.71 -17.44 -29.53
C ALA A 27 -13.82 -16.25 -29.21
N SER A 28 -14.35 -15.04 -29.37
CA SER A 28 -13.72 -13.83 -28.89
C SER A 28 -13.57 -13.93 -27.37
N TYR A 29 -12.38 -14.26 -26.88
CA TYR A 29 -12.07 -14.11 -25.47
C TYR A 29 -11.78 -12.64 -25.21
N THR A 30 -12.76 -11.93 -24.65
CA THR A 30 -12.49 -10.65 -24.01
C THR A 30 -11.76 -10.94 -22.70
N ILE A 31 -10.44 -10.76 -22.68
CA ILE A 31 -9.72 -10.62 -21.42
C ILE A 31 -10.23 -9.33 -20.76
N ALA A 32 -10.96 -9.47 -19.67
CA ALA A 32 -11.26 -8.35 -18.79
C ALA A 32 -9.92 -7.86 -18.23
N VAL A 33 -9.45 -6.70 -18.69
CA VAL A 33 -8.35 -6.02 -18.02
C VAL A 33 -8.88 -5.67 -16.62
N PRO A 34 -8.26 -6.18 -15.54
CA PRO A 34 -8.70 -5.81 -14.20
C PRO A 34 -8.62 -4.29 -14.10
N THR A 35 -9.75 -3.64 -13.82
CA THR A 35 -9.75 -2.23 -13.44
C THR A 35 -8.81 -2.10 -12.23
N PRO A 36 -7.92 -1.10 -12.20
CA PRO A 36 -7.08 -0.88 -11.03
C PRO A 36 -8.00 -0.79 -9.81
N ALA A 37 -7.87 -1.76 -8.90
CA ALA A 37 -8.61 -1.72 -7.66
C ALA A 37 -8.04 -0.55 -6.85
N HIS A 38 -8.85 0.47 -6.59
CA HIS A 38 -8.50 1.52 -5.66
C HIS A 38 -8.43 0.88 -4.27
N ALA A 39 -7.21 0.70 -3.76
CA ALA A 39 -7.02 0.25 -2.39
C ALA A 39 -7.76 1.21 -1.43
N ALA A 40 -8.39 0.65 -0.40
CA ALA A 40 -8.99 1.45 0.66
C ALA A 40 -7.95 2.43 1.22
N THR A 41 -8.37 3.67 1.48
CA THR A 41 -7.48 4.68 2.06
C THR A 41 -7.13 4.29 3.49
N SER A 42 -5.87 3.93 3.74
CA SER A 42 -5.38 3.70 5.10
C SER A 42 -5.14 5.04 5.79
N VAL A 43 -5.87 5.31 6.87
CA VAL A 43 -5.62 6.48 7.73
C VAL A 43 -4.66 6.08 8.84
N LEU A 44 -3.48 6.69 8.85
CA LEU A 44 -2.49 6.55 9.91
C LEU A 44 -2.63 7.73 10.87
N GLN A 45 -2.97 7.47 12.13
CA GLN A 45 -3.05 8.50 13.16
C GLN A 45 -1.65 9.02 13.49
N SER A 46 -1.49 10.34 13.48
CA SER A 46 -0.19 11.00 13.64
C SER A 46 0.39 10.76 15.03
N GLU A 47 -0.48 10.75 16.04
CA GLU A 47 -0.14 10.51 17.44
C GLU A 47 0.38 9.10 17.74
N SER A 48 0.19 8.15 16.80
CA SER A 48 0.71 6.78 16.89
C SER A 48 2.02 6.58 16.13
N SER A 49 2.57 7.63 15.51
CA SER A 49 3.83 7.56 14.77
C SER A 49 5.05 7.58 15.70
N VAL A 50 6.22 7.18 15.17
CA VAL A 50 7.47 7.34 15.91
C VAL A 50 7.90 8.79 15.83
N LEU A 51 7.99 9.46 16.98
CA LEU A 51 8.29 10.88 17.10
C LEU A 51 9.73 11.12 17.56
N SER A 52 10.39 12.13 17.01
CA SER A 52 11.73 12.54 17.44
C SER A 52 11.98 14.04 17.19
N GLY A 53 13.11 14.53 17.73
CA GLY A 53 13.63 15.87 17.46
C GLY A 53 12.71 17.02 17.85
N GLY A 54 11.86 16.82 18.87
CA GLY A 54 10.93 17.83 19.38
C GLY A 54 9.48 17.67 18.88
N ALA A 55 9.22 16.77 17.92
CA ALA A 55 7.87 16.37 17.58
C ALA A 55 7.22 15.64 18.78
N LYS A 56 5.98 15.98 19.11
CA LYS A 56 5.27 15.41 20.26
C LYS A 56 3.76 15.42 20.06
N VAL A 57 3.08 14.52 20.76
CA VAL A 57 1.61 14.44 20.75
C VAL A 57 1.03 15.58 21.58
N GLU A 58 -0.01 16.20 21.04
CA GLU A 58 -0.73 17.33 21.59
C GLU A 58 -2.24 17.14 21.40
N ASN A 59 -3.06 17.84 22.18
CA ASN A 59 -4.53 17.68 22.16
C ASN A 59 -5.31 18.93 22.59
N GLU A 60 -4.65 20.06 22.75
CA GLU A 60 -5.23 21.33 23.19
C GLU A 60 -6.09 22.01 22.11
N HIS A 61 -5.87 21.69 20.83
CA HIS A 61 -6.70 22.16 19.72
C HIS A 61 -7.65 21.06 19.24
N ALA A 62 -8.95 21.36 19.17
CA ALA A 62 -9.97 20.44 18.67
C ALA A 62 -9.88 20.21 17.15
N GLY A 63 -10.57 19.18 16.64
CA GLY A 63 -10.69 18.88 15.20
C GLY A 63 -9.76 17.77 14.69
N TYR A 64 -8.94 17.18 15.57
CA TYR A 64 -8.18 15.96 15.28
C TYR A 64 -9.09 14.73 15.20
N THR A 65 -8.60 13.68 14.54
CA THR A 65 -9.13 12.32 14.67
C THR A 65 -8.32 11.56 15.70
N GLY A 66 -8.86 10.48 16.27
CA GLY A 66 -8.13 9.70 17.28
C GLY A 66 -8.03 10.45 18.61
N THR A 67 -6.84 10.42 19.22
CA THR A 67 -6.63 10.98 20.57
C THR A 67 -5.86 12.30 20.58
N GLY A 68 -5.33 12.74 19.45
CA GLY A 68 -4.61 14.01 19.36
C GLY A 68 -4.04 14.26 17.97
N TYR A 69 -3.04 15.14 17.92
CA TYR A 69 -2.23 15.40 16.72
C TYR A 69 -0.75 15.49 17.12
N VAL A 70 0.13 15.59 16.13
CA VAL A 70 1.55 15.85 16.38
C VAL A 70 1.84 17.33 16.18
N GLY A 71 2.32 17.98 17.23
CA GLY A 71 2.89 19.31 17.23
C GLY A 71 4.41 19.28 17.33
N GLY A 72 5.01 20.42 17.67
CA GLY A 72 6.45 20.54 17.86
C GLY A 72 7.26 20.81 16.58
N TYR A 73 6.60 20.94 15.42
CA TYR A 73 7.19 21.47 14.19
C TYR A 73 7.35 22.99 14.27
N THR A 74 8.26 23.44 15.14
CA THR A 74 8.57 24.84 15.39
C THR A 74 9.89 25.24 14.73
N ASP A 75 10.20 26.53 14.70
CA ASP A 75 11.49 27.01 14.20
C ASP A 75 12.67 26.48 15.04
N ASP A 76 12.49 26.33 16.37
CA ASP A 76 13.52 25.77 17.26
C ASP A 76 13.85 24.31 16.96
N ASN A 77 12.88 23.55 16.44
CA ASN A 77 13.03 22.13 16.12
C ASN A 77 13.23 21.88 14.61
N LYS A 78 13.42 22.94 13.82
CA LYS A 78 13.50 22.86 12.36
C LYS A 78 14.66 21.98 11.92
N GLY A 79 14.37 21.02 11.04
CA GLY A 79 15.35 20.05 10.55
C GLY A 79 15.57 18.84 11.46
N SER A 80 15.03 18.87 12.69
CA SER A 80 15.14 17.78 13.66
C SER A 80 13.81 17.10 13.93
N ALA A 81 12.71 17.87 14.05
CA ALA A 81 11.38 17.31 14.34
C ALA A 81 10.91 16.38 13.23
N GLN A 82 10.58 15.14 13.60
CA GLN A 82 10.15 14.11 12.67
C GLN A 82 9.01 13.26 13.23
N SER A 83 8.11 12.86 12.33
CA SER A 83 7.15 11.77 12.54
C SER A 83 7.38 10.70 11.48
N ALA A 84 7.69 9.49 11.92
CA ALA A 84 7.94 8.35 11.03
C ALA A 84 6.77 7.37 11.06
N TYR A 85 6.31 7.01 9.86
CA TYR A 85 5.16 6.15 9.63
C TYR A 85 5.60 4.87 8.91
N THR A 86 5.05 3.74 9.32
CA THR A 86 5.17 2.49 8.56
C THR A 86 3.97 2.36 7.63
N VAL A 87 4.21 2.42 6.32
CA VAL A 87 3.19 2.26 5.29
C VAL A 87 3.38 0.91 4.61
N SER A 88 2.36 0.06 4.68
CA SER A 88 2.34 -1.26 4.03
C SER A 88 1.43 -1.22 2.81
N SER A 89 1.92 -1.72 1.67
CA SER A 89 1.14 -1.90 0.44
C SER A 89 1.27 -3.33 -0.06
N SER A 90 0.15 -3.97 -0.42
CA SER A 90 0.14 -5.29 -1.05
C SER A 90 0.50 -5.26 -2.54
N PHE A 91 0.56 -4.07 -3.13
CA PHE A 91 0.87 -3.86 -4.54
C PHE A 91 2.06 -2.93 -4.70
N ALA A 92 2.94 -3.24 -5.65
CA ALA A 92 3.99 -2.33 -6.07
C ALA A 92 3.41 -1.21 -6.95
N GLY A 93 3.91 0.01 -6.80
CA GLY A 93 3.48 1.15 -7.61
C GLY A 93 3.45 2.45 -6.80
N SER A 94 3.08 3.54 -7.49
CA SER A 94 2.89 4.85 -6.87
C SER A 94 1.65 4.87 -5.98
N GLY A 95 1.76 5.48 -4.80
CA GLY A 95 0.64 5.81 -3.93
C GLY A 95 0.47 7.31 -3.78
N THR A 96 -0.69 7.75 -3.30
CA THR A 96 -0.94 9.13 -2.90
C THR A 96 -0.85 9.24 -1.39
N VAL A 97 -0.07 10.20 -0.89
CA VAL A 97 -0.03 10.57 0.53
C VAL A 97 -0.82 11.86 0.70
N ALA A 98 -1.86 11.81 1.53
CA ALA A 98 -2.60 12.99 1.97
C ALA A 98 -2.26 13.27 3.43
N VAL A 99 -1.85 14.50 3.73
CA VAL A 99 -1.55 14.94 5.10
C VAL A 99 -2.66 15.86 5.56
N ARG A 100 -3.31 15.53 6.68
CA ARG A 100 -4.21 16.46 7.39
C ARG A 100 -3.36 17.27 8.37
N TYR A 101 -3.49 18.58 8.34
CA TYR A 101 -2.64 19.49 9.12
C TYR A 101 -3.43 20.72 9.56
N ALA A 102 -2.88 21.42 10.55
CA ALA A 102 -3.25 22.78 10.91
C ALA A 102 -2.00 23.65 10.88
N ASN A 103 -2.15 24.89 10.42
CA ASN A 103 -1.07 25.88 10.40
C ASN A 103 -1.64 27.26 10.77
N GLY A 104 -1.66 27.55 12.08
CA GLY A 104 -2.11 28.83 12.62
C GLY A 104 -1.09 29.98 12.52
N THR A 105 0.03 29.81 11.80
CA THR A 105 1.14 30.80 11.81
C THR A 105 0.90 32.01 10.89
N GLY A 106 -0.24 32.10 10.21
CA GLY A 106 -0.57 33.22 9.33
C GLY A 106 0.22 33.28 8.01
N SER A 107 1.08 32.30 7.73
CA SER A 107 1.81 32.17 6.46
C SER A 107 2.10 30.71 6.14
N ALA A 108 2.32 30.40 4.86
CA ALA A 108 2.70 29.06 4.44
C ALA A 108 3.96 28.56 5.18
N LYS A 109 3.94 27.29 5.54
CA LYS A 109 5.08 26.57 6.12
C LYS A 109 5.42 25.38 5.23
N THR A 110 6.57 24.76 5.47
CA THR A 110 7.00 23.61 4.68
C THR A 110 7.54 22.50 5.57
N LEU A 111 7.36 21.27 5.13
CA LEU A 111 8.01 20.08 5.66
C LEU A 111 8.65 19.32 4.50
N THR A 112 9.61 18.45 4.81
CA THR A 112 10.16 17.51 3.83
C THR A 112 9.53 16.15 4.05
N LEU A 113 8.81 15.65 3.05
CA LEU A 113 8.33 14.26 2.99
C LEU A 113 9.45 13.39 2.43
N THR A 114 9.87 12.39 3.19
CA THR A 114 10.78 11.35 2.73
C THR A 114 10.06 10.00 2.66
N ALA A 115 10.24 9.28 1.55
CA ALA A 115 9.67 7.96 1.36
C ALA A 115 10.62 7.12 0.51
N GLY A 116 11.09 6.00 1.07
CA GLY A 116 12.16 5.21 0.45
C GLY A 116 13.41 6.08 0.23
N GLY A 117 13.91 6.11 -1.01
CA GLY A 117 15.06 6.92 -1.42
C GLY A 117 14.72 8.33 -1.95
N SER A 118 13.45 8.75 -1.88
CA SER A 118 12.99 10.02 -2.43
C SER A 118 12.65 11.03 -1.34
N ALA A 119 12.86 12.32 -1.65
CA ALA A 119 12.52 13.43 -0.79
C ALA A 119 11.79 14.52 -1.59
N GLN A 120 10.74 15.09 -1.00
CA GLN A 120 9.96 16.18 -1.59
C GLN A 120 9.60 17.20 -0.52
N GLN A 121 9.77 18.49 -0.80
CA GLN A 121 9.23 19.54 0.05
C GLN A 121 7.73 19.69 -0.20
N ILE A 122 6.95 19.65 0.87
CA ILE A 122 5.50 19.92 0.83
C ILE A 122 5.23 21.30 1.44
N VAL A 123 4.31 22.03 0.82
CA VAL A 123 3.87 23.34 1.30
C VAL A 123 2.56 23.16 2.06
N LEU A 124 2.51 23.72 3.26
CA LEU A 124 1.37 23.72 4.17
C LEU A 124 0.88 25.17 4.31
N PRO A 125 -0.07 25.62 3.48
CA PRO A 125 -0.72 26.92 3.61
C PRO A 125 -1.21 27.22 5.03
N ALA A 126 -1.40 28.50 5.36
CA ALA A 126 -2.06 28.86 6.62
C ALA A 126 -3.50 28.36 6.62
N THR A 127 -3.96 27.84 7.75
CA THR A 127 -5.35 27.43 7.96
C THR A 127 -6.08 28.52 8.76
N SER A 128 -7.34 28.78 8.43
CA SER A 128 -8.24 29.51 9.32
C SER A 128 -8.53 28.63 10.52
N GLY A 129 -8.02 29.04 11.69
CA GLY A 129 -8.28 28.37 12.96
C GLY A 129 -9.74 28.45 13.37
#